data_AF-A0A9E4GYU6-F1
#
_entry.id   AF-A0A9E4GYU6-F1
#
_cell.length_a   1.000
_cell.length_b   1.000
_cell.length_c   1.000
_cell.angle_alpha   90.00
_cell.angle_beta   90.00
_cell.angle_gamma   90.00
#
_symmetry.space_group_name_H-M   'P 1'
#
loop_
_entity.id
_entity.type
_entity.pdbx_description
1 polymer ?
#
loop_
_entity_poly.entity_id
_entity_poly.type
_entity_poly.pdbx_seq_one_letter_code
_entity_poly.pdbx_strand_id
1 'polypeptide(L)'
;MNFTRRYTLYGFLFGMFFPLIATLIRAEHFPDSSYLGLHLNDGLMLMIDTVPIFLGLFASFAGRKQDRLIEYNKTLEEKVIERTQKLEKQKVQLEMEIEKRKAYEKDLIEAKELAEAGARAKSQFLSTMSHEIRTPLNAVIGMSGLLAETELSEEQVDFVRTIKISGENLLRVINNILDYSKI
;
A
#
# COMPACT_ATOMS: atom_id res chain seq x y z
N MET A 1 24.95 35.44 -10.97
CA MET A 1 26.22 35.59 -10.22
C MET A 1 26.01 35.02 -8.82
N ASN A 2 26.72 33.95 -8.45
CA ASN A 2 26.50 33.22 -7.18
C ASN A 2 26.80 34.11 -5.96
N PHE A 3 26.12 33.86 -4.84
CA PHE A 3 26.24 34.66 -3.62
C PHE A 3 27.67 34.70 -3.11
N THR A 4 28.41 33.58 -3.22
CA THR A 4 29.84 33.53 -2.93
C THR A 4 30.63 34.63 -3.65
N ARG A 5 30.43 34.82 -4.97
CA ARG A 5 31.16 35.84 -5.74
C ARG A 5 30.75 37.26 -5.33
N ARG A 6 29.44 37.50 -5.14
CA ARG A 6 28.92 38.80 -4.71
C ARG A 6 29.43 39.19 -3.32
N TYR A 7 29.35 38.28 -2.37
CA TYR A 7 29.73 38.53 -0.98
C TYR A 7 31.24 38.68 -0.85
N THR A 8 32.03 37.86 -1.56
CA THR A 8 33.49 38.03 -1.60
C THR A 8 33.87 39.41 -2.15
N LEU A 9 33.23 39.83 -3.26
CA LEU A 9 33.47 41.14 -3.87
C LEU A 9 33.05 42.29 -2.94
N TYR A 10 31.86 42.22 -2.34
CA TYR A 10 31.41 43.26 -1.41
C TYR A 10 32.24 43.31 -0.13
N GLY A 11 32.64 42.16 0.42
CA GLY A 11 33.52 42.10 1.60
C GLY A 11 34.90 42.68 1.33
N PHE A 12 35.47 42.39 0.15
CA PHE A 12 36.73 42.98 -0.28
C PHE A 12 36.61 44.49 -0.51
N LEU A 13 35.63 44.94 -1.31
CA LEU A 13 35.39 46.36 -1.59
C LEU A 13 35.09 47.16 -0.31
N PHE A 14 34.31 46.59 0.61
CA PHE A 14 34.04 47.21 1.90
C PHE A 14 35.29 47.28 2.77
N GLY A 15 36.12 46.24 2.78
CA GLY A 15 37.38 46.25 3.50
C GLY A 15 38.39 47.26 2.95
N MET A 16 38.36 47.58 1.65
CA MET A 16 39.23 48.60 1.05
C MET A 16 38.97 50.01 1.57
N PHE A 17 37.81 50.29 2.18
CA PHE A 17 37.57 51.60 2.81
C PHE A 17 38.54 51.88 3.96
N PHE A 18 38.96 50.86 4.71
CA PHE A 18 39.82 51.06 5.88
C PHE A 18 41.24 51.53 5.48
N PRO A 19 41.97 50.85 4.56
CA PRO A 19 43.26 51.33 4.06
C PRO A 19 43.16 52.69 3.36
N LEU A 20 42.11 52.94 2.59
CA LEU A 20 41.93 54.20 1.85
C LEU A 20 41.75 55.38 2.81
N ILE A 21 40.88 55.25 3.82
CA ILE A 21 40.67 56.29 4.83
C ILE A 21 41.92 56.48 5.68
N ALA A 22 42.56 55.39 6.11
CA ALA A 22 43.78 55.46 6.91
C ALA A 22 44.93 56.16 6.16
N THR A 23 45.11 55.84 4.87
CA THR A 23 46.08 56.50 3.99
C THR A 23 45.76 57.99 3.82
N LEU A 24 44.49 58.35 3.64
CA LEU A 24 44.06 59.74 3.48
C LEU A 24 44.35 60.58 4.73
N ILE A 25 43.95 60.10 5.92
CA ILE A 25 44.19 60.78 7.20
C ILE A 25 45.68 61.00 7.44
N ARG A 26 46.51 60.00 7.10
CA ARG A 26 47.95 60.08 7.34
C ARG A 26 48.69 60.95 6.31
N ALA A 27 48.24 60.97 5.06
CA ALA A 27 48.78 61.84 4.03
C ALA A 27 48.59 63.33 4.36
N GLU A 28 47.51 63.71 5.05
CA GLU A 28 47.30 65.08 5.56
C GLU A 28 48.30 65.47 6.66
N HIS A 29 48.73 64.52 7.49
CA HIS A 29 49.64 64.79 8.61
C HIS A 29 51.13 64.73 8.23
N PHE A 30 51.50 64.01 7.15
CA PHE A 30 52.90 63.81 6.74
C PHE A 30 53.08 63.84 5.20
N PRO A 31 53.03 65.03 4.56
CA PRO A 31 53.00 65.15 3.09
C PRO A 31 54.30 64.75 2.37
N ASP A 32 55.46 64.84 3.03
CA ASP A 32 56.78 64.55 2.41
C ASP A 32 57.23 63.09 2.53
N SER A 33 56.38 62.22 3.10
CA SER A 33 56.73 60.81 3.34
C SER A 33 56.29 59.90 2.20
N SER A 34 57.16 58.97 1.79
CA SER A 34 56.83 58.02 0.73
C SER A 34 55.69 57.09 1.17
N TYR A 35 54.62 56.97 0.37
CA TYR A 35 53.46 56.12 0.63
C TYR A 35 53.82 54.69 1.04
N LEU A 36 54.83 54.09 0.40
CA LEU A 36 55.30 52.73 0.70
C LEU A 36 56.01 52.65 2.06
N GLY A 37 56.75 53.70 2.45
CA GLY A 37 57.47 53.77 3.73
C GLY A 37 56.54 54.02 4.92
N LEU A 38 55.42 54.71 4.70
CA LEU A 38 54.36 54.96 5.69
C LEU A 38 53.66 53.69 6.16
N HIS A 39 53.45 52.73 5.25
CA HIS A 39 52.75 51.48 5.53
C HIS A 39 53.67 50.40 6.12
N LEU A 40 54.94 50.34 5.69
CA LEU A 40 55.88 49.30 6.15
C LEU A 40 56.48 49.57 7.54
N ASN A 41 56.48 50.82 8.01
CA ASN A 41 57.11 51.22 9.27
C ASN A 41 56.13 51.30 10.46
N ASP A 42 54.82 51.20 10.20
CA ASP A 42 53.78 51.22 11.25
C ASP A 42 52.98 49.92 11.26
N GLY A 43 53.13 49.14 12.34
CA GLY A 43 52.43 47.87 12.51
C GLY A 43 50.90 48.01 12.49
N LEU A 44 50.34 49.18 12.86
CA LEU A 44 48.90 49.43 12.78
C LEU A 44 48.41 49.53 11.33
N MET A 45 49.20 50.14 10.44
CA MET A 45 48.86 50.25 9.01
C MET A 45 48.92 48.90 8.31
N LEU A 46 49.95 48.09 8.60
CA LEU A 46 50.03 46.72 8.10
C LEU A 46 48.81 45.88 8.53
N MET A 47 48.29 46.09 9.75
CA MET A 47 47.08 45.40 10.20
C MET A 47 45.85 45.86 9.40
N ILE A 48 45.70 47.16 9.16
CA ILE A 48 44.59 47.74 8.39
C ILE A 48 44.61 47.25 6.93
N ASP A 49 45.79 47.17 6.31
CA ASP A 49 45.96 46.70 4.92
C ASP A 49 45.53 45.25 4.70
N THR A 50 45.49 44.42 5.76
CA THR A 50 45.03 43.03 5.67
C THR A 50 43.51 42.87 5.76
N VAL A 51 42.78 43.90 6.23
CA VAL A 51 41.32 43.86 6.45
C VAL A 51 40.51 43.48 5.20
N PRO A 52 40.80 43.98 3.97
CA PRO A 52 40.10 43.57 2.75
C PRO A 52 40.14 42.06 2.50
N ILE A 53 41.27 41.43 2.80
CA ILE A 53 41.46 39.99 2.59
C ILE A 53 40.63 39.21 3.61
N PHE A 54 40.70 39.58 4.90
CA PHE A 54 39.93 38.92 5.95
C PHE A 54 38.41 39.05 5.73
N LEU A 55 37.92 40.25 5.41
CA LEU A 55 36.50 40.48 5.15
C LEU A 55 36.03 39.80 3.85
N GLY A 56 36.86 39.80 2.80
CA GLY A 56 36.59 39.03 1.58
C GLY A 56 36.46 37.54 1.84
N LEU A 57 37.38 36.95 2.62
CA LEU A 57 37.34 35.53 3.01
C LEU A 57 36.12 35.19 3.88
N PHE A 58 35.83 36.02 4.88
CA PHE A 58 34.69 35.83 5.77
C PHE A 58 33.35 35.92 5.00
N ALA A 59 33.22 36.93 4.14
CA ALA A 59 32.04 37.09 3.30
C ALA A 59 31.93 35.96 2.26
N SER A 60 33.05 35.45 1.73
CA SER A 60 33.09 34.25 0.88
C SER A 60 32.52 33.02 1.59
N PHE A 61 32.85 32.83 2.88
CA PHE A 61 32.29 31.74 3.67
C PHE A 61 30.77 31.86 3.87
N ALA A 62 30.28 33.07 4.17
CA ALA A 62 28.85 33.35 4.28
C ALA A 62 28.12 33.10 2.95
N GLY A 63 28.68 33.58 1.84
CA GLY A 63 28.12 33.36 0.50
C GLY A 63 28.06 31.87 0.11
N ARG A 64 29.06 31.07 0.47
CA ARG A 64 29.06 29.61 0.24
C ARG A 64 27.96 28.89 1.02
N LYS A 65 27.60 29.35 2.21
CA LYS A 65 26.47 28.79 2.96
C LYS A 65 25.15 29.13 2.28
N GLN A 66 24.99 30.36 1.80
CA GLN A 66 23.78 30.80 1.09
C GLN A 66 23.58 30.03 -0.22
N ASP A 67 24.64 29.87 -1.03
CA ASP A 67 24.58 29.11 -2.27
C ASP A 67 24.15 27.65 -2.02
N ARG A 68 24.73 26.99 -1.00
CA ARG A 68 24.35 25.62 -0.61
C ARG A 68 22.89 25.51 -0.14
N LEU A 69 22.41 26.50 0.60
CA LEU A 69 21.03 26.48 1.09
C LEU A 69 20.02 26.60 -0.05
N ILE A 70 20.31 27.44 -1.04
CA ILE A 70 19.47 27.60 -2.23
C ILE A 70 19.46 26.31 -3.04
N GLU A 71 20.62 25.69 -3.26
CA GLU A 71 20.74 24.41 -3.96
C GLU A 71 19.98 23.30 -3.21
N TYR A 72 20.15 23.22 -1.89
CA TYR A 72 19.48 22.24 -1.05
C TYR A 72 17.95 22.40 -1.08
N ASN A 73 17.44 23.62 -0.94
CA ASN A 73 16.01 23.90 -1.02
C ASN A 73 15.45 23.53 -2.41
N LYS A 74 16.16 23.87 -3.48
CA LYS A 74 15.75 23.50 -4.84
C LYS A 74 15.66 21.97 -5.01
N THR A 75 16.68 21.23 -4.58
CA THR A 75 16.66 19.75 -4.65
C THR A 75 15.56 19.16 -3.77
N LEU A 76 15.27 19.76 -2.62
CA LEU A 76 14.16 19.33 -1.76
C LEU A 76 12.81 19.57 -2.43
N GLU A 77 12.59 20.73 -3.04
CA GLU A 77 11.37 21.04 -3.78
C GLU A 77 11.15 20.03 -4.92
N GLU A 78 12.20 19.73 -5.70
CA GLU A 78 12.15 18.72 -6.76
C GLU A 78 11.77 17.33 -6.20
N LYS A 79 12.40 16.90 -5.10
CA LYS A 79 12.09 15.62 -4.44
C LYS A 79 10.67 15.57 -3.88
N VAL A 80 10.17 16.68 -3.34
CA VAL A 80 8.80 16.77 -2.82
C VAL A 80 7.79 16.63 -3.96
N ILE A 81 8.03 17.31 -5.09
CA ILE A 81 7.18 17.19 -6.28
C ILE A 81 7.18 15.74 -6.79
N GLU A 82 8.35 15.13 -6.94
CA GLU A 82 8.49 13.75 -7.42
C GLU A 82 7.76 12.76 -6.50
N ARG A 83 7.97 12.87 -5.18
CA ARG A 83 7.31 12.01 -4.19
C ARG A 83 5.80 12.21 -4.16
N THR A 84 5.33 13.45 -4.27
CA THR A 84 3.90 13.77 -4.30
C THR A 84 3.25 13.16 -5.54
N GLN A 85 3.88 13.29 -6.71
CA GLN A 85 3.38 12.65 -7.94
C GLN A 85 3.38 11.11 -7.85
N LYS A 86 4.42 10.52 -7.26
CA LYS A 86 4.48 9.08 -7.04
C LYS A 86 3.38 8.61 -6.09
N LEU A 87 3.16 9.35 -5.01
CA LEU A 87 2.13 9.03 -4.02
C LEU A 87 0.72 9.12 -4.62
N GLU A 88 0.43 10.15 -5.42
CA GLU A 88 -0.83 10.28 -6.14
C GLU A 88 -1.05 9.11 -7.12
N LYS A 89 -0.02 8.72 -7.88
CA LYS A 89 -0.11 7.54 -8.76
C LYS A 89 -0.40 6.26 -7.97
N GLN A 90 0.28 6.05 -6.85
CA GLN A 90 0.07 4.88 -6.00
C GLN A 90 -1.33 4.87 -5.37
N LYS A 91 -1.83 6.04 -4.95
CA LYS A 91 -3.18 6.19 -4.41
C LYS A 91 -4.23 5.78 -5.44
N VAL A 92 -4.16 6.32 -6.66
CA VAL A 92 -5.10 5.97 -7.74
C VAL A 92 -5.04 4.48 -8.08
N GLN A 93 -3.84 3.87 -8.09
CA GLN A 93 -3.69 2.43 -8.30
C GLN A 93 -4.36 1.60 -7.19
N LEU A 94 -4.15 1.98 -5.92
CA LEU A 94 -4.76 1.31 -4.78
C LEU A 94 -6.28 1.45 -4.80
N GLU A 95 -6.80 2.63 -5.12
CA GLU A 95 -8.25 2.86 -5.24
C GLU A 95 -8.86 1.96 -6.33
N MET A 96 -8.23 1.86 -7.50
CA MET A 96 -8.67 0.94 -8.56
C MET A 96 -8.62 -0.53 -8.13
N GLU A 97 -7.60 -0.95 -7.38
CA GLU A 97 -7.48 -2.33 -6.91
C GLU A 97 -8.54 -2.66 -5.85
N ILE A 98 -8.84 -1.71 -4.95
CA ILE A 98 -9.91 -1.84 -3.96
C ILE A 98 -11.26 -2.01 -4.64
N GLU A 99 -11.57 -1.19 -5.65
CA GLU A 99 -12.85 -1.30 -6.37
C GLU A 99 -12.98 -2.63 -7.11
N LYS A 100 -11.90 -3.13 -7.73
CA LYS A 100 -11.89 -4.48 -8.33
C LYS A 100 -12.15 -5.56 -7.29
N ARG A 101 -11.47 -5.51 -6.13
CA ARG A 101 -11.64 -6.51 -5.07
C ARG A 101 -13.07 -6.53 -4.53
N LYS A 102 -13.68 -5.35 -4.33
CA LYS A 102 -15.09 -5.26 -3.90
C LYS A 102 -16.05 -5.88 -4.91
N ALA A 103 -15.83 -5.64 -6.21
CA ALA A 103 -16.65 -6.26 -7.25
C ALA A 103 -16.54 -7.79 -7.21
N TYR A 104 -15.32 -8.32 -7.14
CA TYR A 104 -15.10 -9.77 -7.03
C TYR A 104 -15.69 -10.38 -5.75
N GLU A 105 -15.59 -9.68 -4.63
CA GLU A 105 -16.17 -10.15 -3.36
C GLU A 105 -17.70 -10.22 -3.45
N LYS A 106 -18.33 -9.23 -4.06
CA LYS A 106 -19.78 -9.24 -4.30
C LYS A 106 -20.19 -10.43 -5.16
N ASP A 107 -19.51 -10.64 -6.29
CA ASP A 107 -19.80 -11.76 -7.21
C ASP A 107 -19.61 -13.11 -6.51
N LEU A 108 -18.58 -13.22 -5.66
CA LEU A 108 -18.31 -14.44 -4.89
C LEU A 108 -19.39 -14.70 -3.84
N ILE A 109 -19.86 -13.68 -3.15
CA ILE A 109 -20.96 -13.79 -2.18
C ILE A 109 -22.23 -14.24 -2.89
N GLU A 110 -22.58 -13.62 -4.01
CA GLU A 110 -23.77 -13.98 -4.80
C GLU A 110 -23.69 -15.43 -5.31
N ALA A 111 -22.54 -15.83 -5.87
CA ALA A 111 -22.33 -17.21 -6.31
C ALA A 111 -22.41 -18.23 -5.16
N LYS A 112 -21.88 -17.88 -3.99
CA LYS A 112 -21.97 -18.71 -2.78
C LYS A 112 -23.42 -18.84 -2.31
N GLU A 113 -24.16 -17.74 -2.23
CA GLU A 113 -25.57 -17.76 -1.81
C GLU A 113 -26.44 -18.59 -2.76
N LEU A 114 -26.22 -18.49 -4.07
CA LEU A 114 -26.90 -19.31 -5.07
C LEU A 114 -26.55 -20.79 -4.91
N ALA A 115 -25.28 -21.13 -4.72
CA ALA A 115 -24.83 -22.50 -4.49
C ALA A 115 -25.45 -23.09 -3.22
N GLU A 116 -25.45 -22.34 -2.12
CA GLU A 116 -26.04 -22.77 -0.86
C GLU A 116 -27.57 -22.89 -0.95
N ALA A 117 -28.24 -21.98 -1.65
CA ALA A 117 -29.68 -22.08 -1.89
C ALA A 117 -30.02 -23.33 -2.71
N GLY A 118 -29.24 -23.63 -3.75
CA GLY A 118 -29.37 -24.85 -4.55
C GLY A 118 -29.13 -26.11 -3.72
N ALA A 119 -28.09 -26.13 -2.88
CA ALA A 119 -27.80 -27.24 -1.99
C ALA A 119 -28.94 -27.47 -0.99
N ARG A 120 -29.43 -26.42 -0.33
CA ARG A 120 -30.58 -26.49 0.60
C ARG A 120 -31.83 -27.02 -0.10
N ALA A 121 -32.16 -26.51 -1.29
CA ALA A 121 -33.31 -26.96 -2.06
C ALA A 121 -33.19 -28.45 -2.44
N LYS A 122 -32.00 -28.89 -2.86
CA LYS A 122 -31.71 -30.29 -3.18
C LYS A 122 -31.88 -31.20 -1.97
N SER A 123 -31.29 -30.85 -0.82
CA SER A 123 -31.40 -31.67 0.40
C SER A 123 -32.84 -31.72 0.91
N GLN A 124 -33.57 -30.58 0.87
CA GLN A 124 -34.98 -30.55 1.24
C GLN A 124 -35.82 -31.44 0.33
N PHE A 125 -35.62 -31.34 -0.99
CA PHE A 125 -36.32 -32.18 -1.96
C PHE A 125 -36.07 -33.67 -1.70
N LEU A 126 -34.80 -34.08 -1.52
CA LEU A 126 -34.45 -35.48 -1.29
C LEU A 126 -35.00 -36.01 0.04
N SER A 127 -34.97 -35.20 1.09
CA SER A 127 -35.58 -35.55 2.38
C SER A 127 -37.08 -35.77 2.25
N THR A 128 -37.80 -34.84 1.62
CA THR A 128 -39.25 -34.96 1.40
C THR A 128 -39.57 -36.19 0.55
N MET A 129 -38.91 -36.35 -0.61
CA MET A 129 -39.15 -37.50 -1.49
C MET A 129 -38.82 -38.84 -0.79
N SER A 130 -37.78 -38.88 0.05
CA SER A 130 -37.45 -40.08 0.82
C SER A 130 -38.58 -40.47 1.78
N HIS A 131 -39.19 -39.51 2.48
CA HIS A 131 -40.33 -39.75 3.35
C HIS A 131 -41.58 -40.22 2.56
N GLU A 132 -41.86 -39.57 1.44
CA GLU A 132 -43.01 -39.89 0.58
C GLU A 132 -42.87 -41.27 -0.08
N ILE A 133 -41.66 -41.75 -0.36
CA ILE A 133 -41.43 -43.10 -0.90
C ILE A 133 -41.39 -44.15 0.21
N ARG A 134 -40.80 -43.84 1.37
CA ARG A 134 -40.68 -44.78 2.50
C ARG A 134 -42.05 -45.25 3.01
N THR A 135 -43.02 -44.34 3.10
CA THR A 135 -44.36 -44.64 3.61
C THR A 135 -45.09 -45.74 2.82
N PRO A 136 -45.30 -45.61 1.50
CA PRO A 136 -45.94 -46.67 0.71
C PRO A 136 -45.09 -47.93 0.63
N LEU A 137 -43.75 -47.81 0.61
CA LEU A 137 -42.87 -48.97 0.54
C LEU A 137 -42.91 -49.82 1.82
N ASN A 138 -42.93 -49.17 2.99
CA ASN A 138 -43.16 -49.84 4.27
C ASN A 138 -44.54 -50.50 4.33
N ALA A 139 -45.57 -49.87 3.76
CA ALA A 139 -46.89 -50.48 3.67
C ALA A 139 -46.88 -51.75 2.80
N VAL A 140 -46.21 -51.72 1.63
CA VAL A 140 -46.07 -52.90 0.75
C VAL A 140 -45.29 -54.03 1.44
N ILE A 141 -44.21 -53.72 2.15
CA ILE A 141 -43.43 -54.71 2.92
C ILE A 141 -44.27 -55.28 4.08
N GLY A 142 -45.03 -54.43 4.77
CA GLY A 142 -45.94 -54.87 5.83
C GLY A 142 -47.04 -55.80 5.30
N MET A 143 -47.68 -55.43 4.19
CA MET A 143 -48.72 -56.25 3.54
C MET A 143 -48.16 -57.57 3.02
N SER A 144 -46.96 -57.58 2.43
CA SER A 144 -46.32 -58.83 2.00
C SER A 144 -45.95 -59.72 3.20
N GLY A 145 -45.57 -59.13 4.33
CA GLY A 145 -45.39 -59.83 5.61
C GLY A 145 -46.67 -60.50 6.09
N LEU A 146 -47.80 -59.78 6.09
CA LEU A 146 -49.10 -60.34 6.47
C LEU A 146 -49.57 -61.44 5.51
N LEU A 147 -49.37 -61.26 4.20
CA LEU A 147 -49.69 -62.29 3.20
C LEU A 147 -48.87 -63.57 3.41
N ALA A 148 -47.61 -63.46 3.82
CA ALA A 148 -46.77 -64.61 4.13
C ALA A 148 -47.28 -65.46 5.31
N GLU A 149 -48.17 -64.92 6.14
CA GLU A 149 -48.81 -65.64 7.25
C GLU A 149 -50.14 -66.33 6.84
N THR A 150 -50.52 -66.25 5.56
CA THR A 150 -51.74 -66.88 5.00
C THR A 150 -51.43 -68.18 4.24
N GLU A 151 -52.48 -68.95 3.89
CA GLU A 151 -52.31 -70.11 3.00
C GLU A 151 -51.98 -69.65 1.57
N LEU A 152 -50.79 -70.02 1.10
CA LEU A 152 -50.27 -69.66 -0.23
C LEU A 152 -49.81 -70.92 -0.96
N SER A 153 -49.92 -70.93 -2.29
CA SER A 153 -49.25 -71.92 -3.13
C SER A 153 -47.73 -71.71 -3.11
N GLU A 154 -46.97 -72.74 -3.51
CA GLU A 154 -45.50 -72.69 -3.56
C GLU A 154 -44.99 -71.52 -4.45
N GLU A 155 -45.66 -71.28 -5.58
CA GLU A 155 -45.35 -70.16 -6.48
C GLU A 155 -45.66 -68.79 -5.85
N GLN A 156 -46.78 -68.68 -5.11
CA GLN A 156 -47.16 -67.44 -4.42
C GLN A 156 -46.19 -67.09 -3.29
N VAL A 157 -45.65 -68.09 -2.59
CA VAL A 157 -44.61 -67.90 -1.56
C VAL A 157 -43.37 -67.23 -2.17
N ASP A 158 -42.93 -67.69 -3.33
CA ASP A 158 -41.77 -67.12 -4.01
C ASP A 158 -42.03 -65.68 -4.50
N PHE A 159 -43.25 -65.37 -4.96
CA PHE A 159 -43.64 -63.99 -5.29
C PHE A 159 -43.60 -63.07 -4.06
N VAL A 160 -44.21 -63.48 -2.94
CA VAL A 160 -44.24 -62.69 -1.70
C VAL A 160 -42.82 -62.46 -1.16
N ARG A 161 -41.98 -63.51 -1.16
CA ARG A 161 -40.56 -63.42 -0.78
C ARG A 161 -39.82 -62.41 -1.65
N THR A 162 -40.02 -62.46 -2.97
CA THR A 162 -39.36 -61.56 -3.92
C THR A 162 -39.78 -60.11 -3.72
N ILE A 163 -41.09 -59.85 -3.49
CA ILE A 163 -41.61 -58.52 -3.17
C ILE A 163 -40.96 -57.96 -1.90
N LYS A 164 -40.90 -58.77 -0.83
CA LYS A 164 -40.31 -58.37 0.45
C LYS A 164 -38.82 -58.01 0.31
N ILE A 165 -38.01 -58.90 -0.28
CA ILE A 165 -36.58 -58.68 -0.48
C ILE A 165 -36.34 -57.44 -1.35
N SER A 166 -37.12 -57.27 -2.41
CA SER A 166 -37.00 -56.11 -3.32
C SER A 166 -37.35 -54.80 -2.61
N GLY A 167 -38.39 -54.81 -1.76
CA GLY A 167 -38.77 -53.64 -0.96
C GLY A 167 -37.70 -53.23 0.06
N GLU A 168 -37.15 -54.21 0.79
CA GLU A 168 -36.05 -53.98 1.75
C GLU A 168 -34.79 -53.45 1.05
N ASN A 169 -34.46 -53.99 -0.14
CA ASN A 169 -33.35 -53.51 -0.95
C ASN A 169 -33.55 -52.06 -1.41
N LEU A 170 -34.76 -51.71 -1.86
CA LEU A 170 -35.07 -50.36 -2.31
C LEU A 170 -34.99 -49.34 -1.16
N LEU A 171 -35.48 -49.68 0.03
CA LEU A 171 -35.33 -48.83 1.23
C LEU A 171 -33.85 -48.52 1.53
N ARG A 172 -32.99 -49.53 1.44
CA ARG A 172 -31.56 -49.38 1.67
C ARG A 172 -30.91 -48.46 0.63
N VAL A 173 -31.26 -48.60 -0.65
CA VAL A 173 -30.79 -47.69 -1.71
C VAL A 173 -31.23 -46.25 -1.45
N ILE A 174 -32.50 -46.04 -1.11
CA ILE A 174 -33.04 -44.70 -0.81
C ILE A 174 -32.31 -44.06 0.37
N ASN A 175 -32.07 -44.83 1.45
CA ASN A 175 -31.34 -44.31 2.62
C ASN A 175 -29.89 -43.92 2.27
N ASN A 176 -29.20 -44.71 1.46
CA ASN A 176 -27.83 -44.38 1.01
C ASN A 176 -27.80 -43.07 0.18
N ILE A 177 -28.78 -42.87 -0.70
CA ILE A 177 -28.90 -41.63 -1.49
C ILE A 177 -29.15 -40.43 -0.57
N LEU A 178 -29.99 -40.60 0.46
CA LEU A 178 -30.26 -39.54 1.42
C LEU A 178 -28.98 -39.14 2.19
N ASP A 179 -28.20 -40.12 2.65
CA ASP A 179 -26.98 -39.83 3.41
C ASP A 179 -25.90 -39.16 2.56
N TYR A 180 -25.78 -39.53 1.28
CA TYR A 180 -24.86 -38.84 0.36
C TYR A 180 -25.27 -37.39 0.07
N SER A 181 -26.56 -37.07 0.19
CA SER A 181 -27.09 -35.72 -0.08
C SER A 181 -26.99 -34.73 1.07
N LYS A 182 -26.47 -35.17 2.22
CA LYS A 182 -26.18 -34.33 3.39
C LYS A 182 -24.74 -33.78 3.39
N ILE A 183 -23.89 -34.24 2.46
CA ILE A 183 -22.51 -33.77 2.22
C ILE A 183 -22.55 -32.58 1.26
#